data_AF-A0A9J6GS31-F1
#
_entry.id   AF-A0A9J6GS31-F1
#
_cell.length_a   1.000
_cell.length_b   1.000
_cell.length_c   1.000
_cell.angle_alpha   90.00
_cell.angle_beta   90.00
_cell.angle_gamma   90.00
#
_symmetry.space_group_name_H-M   'P 1'
#
loop_
_entity.id
_entity.type
_entity.pdbx_description
1 polymer ?
#
loop_
_entity_poly.entity_id
_entity_poly.type
_entity_poly.pdbx_seq_one_letter_code
_entity_poly.pdbx_strand_id
1 'polypeptide(L)' 'MDDFSTPGRANLYGVPPSKANYIHPRKRPMSSMAPTVFLDEYGEPLLAIGGTGGSKITTGVALVCMI' A
#
# COMPACT_ATOMS: atom_id res chain seq x y z
N MET A 1 -14.88 2.34 1.71
CA MET A 1 -14.77 1.05 2.46
C MET A 1 -14.33 -0.11 1.57
N ASP A 2 -14.21 0.08 0.25
CA ASP A 2 -13.87 -0.98 -0.73
C ASP A 2 -12.48 -1.61 -0.53
N ASP A 3 -11.57 -0.96 0.18
CA ASP A 3 -10.27 -1.54 0.54
C ASP A 3 -10.36 -2.71 1.53
N PHE A 4 -11.49 -2.90 2.22
CA PHE A 4 -11.74 -4.16 2.91
C PHE A 4 -12.13 -5.26 1.92
N SER A 5 -11.74 -6.49 2.23
CA SER A 5 -12.15 -7.65 1.44
C SER A 5 -13.63 -8.01 1.70
N THR A 6 -14.33 -8.33 0.61
CA THR A 6 -15.67 -8.93 0.63
C THR A 6 -15.56 -10.37 0.09
N PRO A 7 -16.05 -11.41 0.78
CA PRO A 7 -15.97 -12.78 0.29
C PRO A 7 -16.50 -12.93 -1.15
N GLY A 8 -15.75 -13.65 -2.00
CA GLY A 8 -16.16 -13.94 -3.38
C GLY A 8 -16.02 -12.79 -4.38
N ARG A 9 -15.50 -11.62 -3.99
CA ARG A 9 -15.36 -10.45 -4.86
C ARG A 9 -13.99 -9.78 -4.70
N ALA A 10 -13.34 -9.47 -5.82
CA ALA A 10 -12.17 -8.59 -5.85
C ALA A 10 -12.58 -7.12 -5.66
N ASN A 11 -11.70 -6.32 -5.05
CA ASN A 11 -11.94 -4.89 -4.89
C ASN A 11 -11.75 -4.11 -6.21
N LEU A 12 -11.96 -2.79 -6.18
CA LEU A 12 -11.83 -1.88 -7.34
C LEU A 12 -10.47 -1.99 -8.04
N TYR A 13 -9.41 -2.32 -7.31
CA TYR A 13 -8.05 -2.45 -7.83
C TYR A 13 -7.68 -3.90 -8.24
N GLY A 14 -8.65 -4.80 -8.26
CA GLY A 14 -8.45 -6.20 -8.62
C GLY A 14 -7.78 -7.05 -7.54
N VAL A 15 -7.68 -6.56 -6.30
CA VAL A 15 -7.07 -7.31 -5.19
C VAL A 15 -8.03 -8.42 -4.74
N PRO A 16 -7.60 -9.70 -4.72
CA PRO A 16 -8.46 -10.81 -4.33
C PRO A 16 -8.85 -10.76 -2.84
N PRO A 17 -9.96 -11.40 -2.45
CA PRO A 17 -10.44 -11.34 -1.07
C PRO A 17 -9.54 -12.11 -0.11
N SER A 18 -9.29 -11.53 1.07
CA SER A 18 -8.56 -12.17 2.17
C SER A 18 -9.34 -12.06 3.47
N LYS A 19 -9.47 -13.19 4.20
CA LYS A 19 -10.13 -13.24 5.51
C LYS A 19 -9.49 -12.26 6.51
N ALA A 20 -8.16 -12.09 6.44
CA ALA A 20 -7.42 -11.16 7.29
C ALA A 20 -7.86 -9.70 7.11
N ASN A 21 -8.48 -9.36 5.98
CA ASN A 21 -8.92 -8.01 5.64
C ASN A 21 -10.46 -7.91 5.51
N TYR A 22 -11.24 -8.82 6.11
CA TYR A 22 -12.69 -8.65 6.22
C TYR A 22 -13.07 -7.50 7.17
N ILE A 23 -14.23 -6.90 6.90
CA ILE A 23 -14.80 -5.78 7.66
C ILE A 23 -15.16 -6.24 9.07
N HIS A 24 -14.71 -5.48 10.07
CA HIS A 24 -15.16 -5.58 11.45
C HIS A 24 -15.26 -4.18 12.08
N PRO A 25 -16.10 -3.96 13.12
CA PRO A 25 -16.18 -2.67 13.79
C PRO A 25 -14.81 -2.19 14.27
N ARG A 26 -14.50 -0.92 14.00
CA ARG A 26 -13.24 -0.24 14.37
C ARG A 26 -11.95 -0.80 13.72
N LYS A 27 -12.05 -1.81 12.85
CA LYS A 27 -10.89 -2.29 12.09
C LYS A 27 -10.47 -1.24 11.06
N ARG A 28 -9.19 -1.23 10.69
CA ARG A 28 -8.67 -0.44 9.57
C ARG A 28 -8.51 -1.34 8.33
N PRO A 29 -8.91 -0.88 7.14
CA PRO A 29 -8.68 -1.63 5.91
C PRO A 29 -7.19 -1.67 5.58
N MET A 30 -6.75 -2.75 4.95
CA MET A 30 -5.42 -2.83 4.34
C MET A 30 -5.30 -1.79 3.21
N SER A 31 -4.14 -1.13 3.12
CA SER A 31 -3.83 -0.15 2.08
C SER A 31 -2.52 -0.48 1.40
N SER A 32 -2.43 -0.20 0.10
CA SER A 32 -1.17 -0.29 -0.66
C SER A 32 -0.26 0.93 -0.49
N MET A 33 -0.67 1.94 0.29
CA MET A 33 0.14 3.14 0.54
C MET A 33 1.51 2.79 1.10
N ALA A 34 2.56 3.36 0.51
CA ALA A 34 3.94 3.20 0.93
C ALA A 34 4.70 4.55 0.94
N PRO A 35 4.26 5.55 1.72
CA PRO A 35 5.03 6.77 1.92
C PRO A 35 6.37 6.41 2.58
N THR A 36 7.48 6.75 1.94
CA THR A 36 8.82 6.27 2.32
C THR A 36 9.81 7.44 2.31
N VAL A 37 10.67 7.50 3.33
CA VAL A 37 11.81 8.42 3.40
C VAL A 37 13.08 7.57 3.52
N PHE A 38 14.02 7.79 2.61
CA PHE A 38 15.36 7.21 2.64
C PHE A 38 16.30 8.16 3.36
N LEU A 39 17.14 7.59 4.21
CA LEU A 39 18.23 8.27 4.88
C LEU A 39 19.55 7.70 4.35
N ASP A 40 20.60 8.50 4.33
CA ASP A 40 21.95 8.03 4.07
C ASP A 40 22.58 7.31 5.30
N GLU A 41 23.85 6.94 5.19
CA GLU A 41 24.58 6.26 6.28
C GLU A 41 24.81 7.14 7.51
N TYR A 42 24.69 8.47 7.38
CA TYR A 42 24.82 9.44 8.47
C TYR A 42 23.46 9.80 9.08
N GLY A 43 22.36 9.28 8.51
CA GLY A 43 20.99 9.54 8.95
C GLY A 43 20.37 10.80 8.32
N GLU A 44 21.02 11.41 7.33
CA GLU A 44 20.50 12.60 6.67
C GLU A 44 19.48 12.24 5.58
N PRO A 45 18.39 13.01 5.39
CA PRO A 45 17.38 12.72 4.38
C PRO A 45 17.94 12.72 2.96
N LEU A 46 17.81 11.60 2.26
CA LEU A 46 18.28 11.40 0.89
C LEU A 46 17.15 11.49 -0.14
N LEU A 47 15.99 10.88 0.14
CA LEU A 47 14.85 10.84 -0.77
C LEU A 47 13.54 10.74 0.01
N ALA A 48 12.56 11.58 -0.30
CA ALA A 48 11.18 11.42 0.15
C ALA A 48 10.30 11.04 -1.05
N ILE A 49 9.61 9.91 -0.95
CA ILE A 49 8.83 9.34 -2.05
C ILE A 49 7.50 8.74 -1.58
N GLY A 50 6.51 8.77 -2.47
CA GLY A 50 5.24 8.07 -2.34
C GLY A 50 4.58 7.95 -3.70
N GLY A 51 3.32 7.52 -3.74
CA GLY A 51 2.59 7.39 -5.00
C GLY A 51 1.09 7.21 -4.83
N THR A 52 0.39 7.28 -5.96
CA THR A 52 -1.05 6.99 -6.09
C THR A 52 -1.24 5.84 -7.10
N GLY A 53 -2.46 5.30 -7.23
CA GLY A 53 -2.76 4.23 -8.20
C GLY A 53 -3.09 2.86 -7.60
N GLY A 54 -3.59 2.82 -6.38
CA GLY A 54 -4.13 1.60 -5.75
C GLY A 54 -3.08 0.49 -5.61
N SER A 55 -3.39 -0.70 -6.11
CA SER A 55 -2.52 -1.89 -6.03
C SER A 55 -1.13 -1.70 -6.62
N LYS A 56 -0.92 -0.67 -7.46
CA LYS A 56 0.37 -0.35 -8.09
C LYS A 56 1.28 0.54 -7.25
N ILE A 57 0.80 1.12 -6.14
CA ILE A 57 1.59 2.07 -5.33
C ILE A 57 2.88 1.41 -4.85
N THR A 58 2.80 0.23 -4.24
CA THR A 58 3.95 -0.48 -3.68
C THR A 58 5.01 -0.77 -4.76
N THR A 59 4.61 -1.27 -5.92
CA THR A 59 5.53 -1.53 -7.03
C THR A 59 6.08 -0.26 -7.68
N GLY A 60 5.28 0.81 -7.73
CA GLY A 60 5.71 2.10 -8.27
C GLY A 60 6.77 2.76 -7.39
N VAL A 61 6.60 2.71 -6.06
CA VAL A 61 7.63 3.14 -5.12
C VAL A 61 8.89 2.28 -5.28
N ALA A 62 8.74 0.95 -5.31
CA ALA A 62 9.87 0.04 -5.48
C ALA A 62 10.67 0.32 -6.77
N LEU A 63 10.00 0.57 -7.89
CA LEU A 63 10.65 0.89 -9.16
C LEU A 63 11.57 2.11 -9.07
N VAL A 64 11.14 3.17 -8.40
CA VAL A 64 11.95 4.39 -8.23
C VAL A 64 13.11 4.15 -7.25
N CYS A 65 13.01 3.17 -6.36
CA CYS A 65 14.04 2.86 -5.38
C CYS A 65 15.15 1.95 -5.92
N MET A 66 15.00 1.37 -7.12
CA MET A 66 15.98 0.47 -7.74
C MET A 66 17.16 1.20 -8.41
N ILE A 67 17.63 2.30 -7.82
CA ILE A 67 18.75 3.11 -8.33
C ILE A 67 20.08 2.60 -7.76
#